data_AF-A0A9X0DNR4-F1
#
_entry.id   AF-A0A9X0DNR4-F1
#
_cell.length_a   1.000
_cell.length_b   1.000
_cell.length_c   1.000
_cell.angle_alpha   90.00
_cell.angle_beta   90.00
_cell.angle_gamma   90.00
#
_symmetry.space_group_name_H-M   'P 1'
#
loop_
_entity.id
_entity.type
_entity.pdbx_description
1 polymer ?
#
loop_
_entity_poly.entity_id
_entity_poly.type
_entity_poly.pdbx_seq_one_letter_code
_entity_poly.pdbx_strand_id
1 'polypeptide(L)'
;MTPPMNGAESLFTANGDTHIRIRRNFANAFSDKALREQSKIIEGYIELLLQRLRRETAKSLSGEVDLAKFFGCLSLDVYADLMFGESFHGLEGDNEHSWILGFFLGAKFGFY
;
A
#
# COMPACT_ATOMS: atom_id res chain seq x y z
N MET A 1 -12.13 4.69 23.84
CA MET A 1 -10.82 4.60 23.17
C MET A 1 -10.07 3.42 23.76
N THR A 2 -9.48 2.58 22.93
CA THR A 2 -8.71 1.41 23.35
C THR A 2 -7.47 1.87 24.13
N PRO A 3 -7.22 1.36 25.35
CA PRO A 3 -6.03 1.73 26.10
C PRO A 3 -4.76 1.31 25.34
N PRO A 4 -3.66 2.10 25.40
CA PRO A 4 -2.41 1.72 24.75
C PRO A 4 -1.85 0.43 25.36
N MET A 5 -1.47 -0.53 24.50
CA MET A 5 -1.06 -1.89 24.90
C MET A 5 0.16 -1.93 25.84
N ASN A 6 1.00 -0.89 25.85
CA ASN A 6 2.21 -0.79 26.67
C ASN A 6 2.24 0.48 27.54
N GLY A 7 1.11 1.17 27.70
CA GLY A 7 1.04 2.45 28.43
C GLY A 7 1.58 3.66 27.68
N ALA A 8 2.10 3.53 26.45
CA ALA A 8 2.55 4.64 25.63
C ALA A 8 1.45 5.14 24.67
N GLU A 9 1.17 6.44 24.68
CA GLU A 9 0.19 7.04 23.77
C GLU A 9 0.71 7.04 22.32
N SER A 10 -0.19 6.76 21.37
CA SER A 10 0.07 6.84 19.93
C SER A 10 -0.46 8.16 19.36
N LEU A 11 -0.16 8.47 18.09
CA LEU A 11 -0.77 9.61 17.42
C LEU A 11 -2.32 9.55 17.44
N PHE A 12 -2.90 8.34 17.40
CA PHE A 12 -4.35 8.14 17.38
C PHE A 12 -5.01 8.18 18.76
N THR A 13 -4.22 8.02 19.83
CA THR A 13 -4.73 7.90 21.20
C THR A 13 -4.30 9.04 22.12
N ALA A 14 -3.23 9.78 21.79
CA ALA A 14 -2.76 10.93 22.53
C ALA A 14 -3.70 12.14 22.38
N ASN A 15 -3.77 12.97 23.42
CA ASN A 15 -4.53 14.22 23.44
C ASN A 15 -3.64 15.44 23.75
N GLY A 16 -4.14 16.65 23.48
CA GLY A 16 -3.51 17.92 23.87
C GLY A 16 -2.05 18.07 23.40
N ASP A 17 -1.18 18.48 24.32
CA ASP A 17 0.23 18.74 24.03
C ASP A 17 1.00 17.49 23.58
N THR A 18 0.65 16.30 24.09
CA THR A 18 1.26 15.05 23.65
C THR A 18 0.94 14.77 22.18
N HIS A 19 -0.32 14.95 21.78
CA HIS A 19 -0.72 14.81 20.37
C HIS A 19 0.01 15.81 19.47
N ILE A 20 0.09 17.08 19.89
CA ILE A 20 0.81 18.13 19.14
C ILE A 20 2.29 17.76 18.97
N ARG A 21 2.94 17.27 20.03
CA ARG A 21 4.35 16.84 20.00
C ARG A 21 4.56 15.66 19.05
N ILE A 22 3.73 14.61 19.14
CA ILE A 22 3.83 13.44 18.25
C ILE A 22 3.59 13.88 16.80
N ARG A 23 2.53 14.66 16.53
CA ARG A 23 2.21 15.15 15.18
C ARG A 23 3.34 15.99 14.58
N ARG A 24 4.00 16.84 15.37
CA ARG A 24 5.14 17.65 14.92
C ARG A 24 6.30 16.79 14.42
N ASN A 25 6.56 15.64 15.04
CA ASN A 25 7.63 14.74 14.60
C ASN A 25 7.38 14.17 13.19
N PHE A 26 6.12 13.96 12.81
CA PHE A 26 5.74 13.45 11.49
C PHE A 26 5.54 14.55 10.43
N ALA A 27 5.37 15.82 10.85
CA ALA A 27 4.94 16.90 9.96
C ALA A 27 5.83 17.08 8.71
N ASN A 28 7.14 16.90 8.84
CA ASN A 28 8.07 17.03 7.70
C ASN A 28 7.84 15.95 6.62
N ALA A 29 7.55 14.72 7.04
CA ALA A 29 7.29 13.59 6.13
C ALA A 29 5.98 13.75 5.34
N PHE A 30 5.07 14.60 5.83
CA PHE A 30 3.80 14.95 5.19
C PHE A 30 3.77 16.40 4.67
N SER A 31 4.93 17.03 4.49
CA SER A 31 5.01 18.35 3.85
C SER A 31 4.67 18.25 2.35
N ASP A 32 4.18 19.34 1.74
CA ASP A 32 3.89 19.39 0.30
C ASP A 32 5.08 18.93 -0.56
N LYS A 33 6.30 19.26 -0.14
CA LYS A 33 7.53 18.82 -0.82
C LYS A 33 7.69 17.30 -0.72
N ALA A 34 7.59 16.74 0.49
CA ALA A 34 7.74 15.29 0.70
C ALA A 34 6.64 14.49 -0.01
N LEU A 35 5.39 14.97 0.01
CA LEU A 35 4.27 14.33 -0.70
C LEU A 35 4.48 14.35 -2.22
N ARG A 36 5.00 15.45 -2.78
CA ARG A 36 5.35 15.53 -4.22
C ARG A 36 6.50 14.59 -4.59
N GLU A 37 7.49 14.44 -3.71
CA GLU A 37 8.58 13.47 -3.89
C GLU A 37 8.06 12.03 -3.86
N GLN A 38 7.17 11.71 -2.91
CA GLN A 38 6.51 10.41 -2.79
C GLN A 38 5.55 10.11 -3.96
N SER A 39 4.91 11.13 -4.56
CA SER A 39 4.04 10.95 -5.74
C SER A 39 4.74 10.21 -6.88
N LYS A 40 6.05 10.41 -7.05
CA LYS A 40 6.84 9.74 -8.09
C LYS A 40 6.90 8.23 -7.89
N ILE A 41 6.84 7.76 -6.64
CA ILE A 41 6.79 6.33 -6.33
C ILE A 41 5.48 5.74 -6.88
N ILE A 42 4.36 6.42 -6.62
CA ILE A 42 3.04 6.02 -7.11
C ILE A 42 3.02 6.01 -8.65
N GLU A 43 3.54 7.05 -9.30
CA GLU A 43 3.65 7.12 -10.76
C GLU A 43 4.44 5.93 -11.33
N GLY A 44 5.56 5.54 -10.70
CA GLY A 44 6.33 4.37 -11.08
C GLY A 44 5.53 3.06 -10.99
N TYR A 45 4.75 2.89 -9.92
CA TYR A 45 3.88 1.72 -9.77
C TYR A 45 2.70 1.69 -10.75
N ILE A 46 2.16 2.86 -11.13
CA ILE A 46 1.15 2.95 -12.18
C ILE A 46 1.73 2.47 -13.52
N GLU A 47 2.97 2.83 -13.84
CA GLU A 47 3.61 2.33 -15.05
C GLU A 47 3.85 0.81 -15.00
N LEU A 48 4.25 0.27 -13.85
CA LEU A 48 4.34 -1.19 -13.65
C LEU A 48 2.99 -1.89 -13.82
N LEU A 49 1.91 -1.30 -13.29
CA LEU A 49 0.55 -1.81 -13.47
C LEU A 49 0.17 -1.86 -14.95
N LEU A 50 0.40 -0.78 -15.70
CA LEU A 50 0.10 -0.74 -17.13
C LEU A 50 0.89 -1.79 -17.91
N GLN A 51 2.17 -1.96 -17.60
CA GLN A 51 3.01 -3.00 -18.21
C GLN A 51 2.49 -4.41 -17.88
N ARG A 52 2.09 -4.65 -16.63
CA ARG A 52 1.52 -5.92 -16.19
C ARG A 52 0.20 -6.22 -16.90
N LEU A 53 -0.72 -5.26 -16.92
CA LEU A 53 -2.02 -5.40 -17.59
C LEU A 53 -1.85 -5.69 -19.08
N ARG A 54 -0.98 -4.97 -19.80
CA ARG A 54 -0.69 -5.23 -21.22
C ARG A 54 -0.17 -6.65 -21.49
N ARG A 55 0.67 -7.17 -20.59
CA ARG A 55 1.20 -8.53 -20.70
C ARG A 55 0.12 -9.58 -20.51
N GLU A 56 -0.75 -9.37 -19.52
CA GLU A 56 -1.79 -10.32 -19.16
C GLU A 56 -2.94 -10.32 -20.17
N THR A 57 -3.31 -9.16 -20.72
CA THR A 57 -4.27 -9.08 -21.83
C THR A 57 -3.73 -9.75 -23.09
N ALA A 58 -2.42 -9.63 -23.38
CA ALA A 58 -1.81 -10.31 -24.53
C ALA A 58 -1.75 -11.84 -24.39
N LYS A 59 -1.72 -12.37 -23.16
CA LYS A 59 -1.78 -13.82 -22.88
C LYS A 59 -3.22 -14.38 -22.90
N SER A 60 -4.20 -13.53 -22.64
CA SER A 60 -5.60 -13.91 -22.55
C SER A 60 -6.21 -14.06 -23.95
N LEU A 61 -6.79 -15.23 -24.24
CA LEU A 61 -7.51 -15.48 -25.50
C LEU A 61 -8.71 -14.55 -25.70
N SER A 62 -9.38 -14.15 -24.61
CA SER A 62 -10.48 -13.16 -24.65
C SER A 62 -10.00 -11.72 -24.46
N GLY A 63 -8.73 -11.51 -24.09
CA GLY A 63 -8.20 -10.21 -23.71
C GLY A 63 -8.69 -9.70 -22.34
N GLU A 64 -9.41 -10.52 -21.58
CA GLU A 64 -9.94 -10.15 -20.27
C GLU A 64 -8.90 -10.36 -19.16
N VAL A 65 -8.95 -9.50 -18.14
CA VAL A 65 -8.06 -9.52 -16.96
C VAL A 65 -8.84 -9.17 -15.69
N ASP A 66 -8.43 -9.75 -14.56
CA ASP A 66 -8.99 -9.43 -13.25
C ASP A 66 -8.37 -8.13 -12.70
N LEU A 67 -9.05 -7.01 -12.95
CA LEU A 67 -8.60 -5.70 -12.44
C LEU A 67 -8.56 -5.65 -10.92
N ALA A 68 -9.46 -6.32 -10.20
CA ALA A 68 -9.47 -6.28 -8.74
C ALA A 68 -8.18 -6.89 -8.15
N LYS A 69 -7.73 -8.01 -8.74
CA LYS A 69 -6.42 -8.60 -8.41
C LYS A 69 -5.27 -7.60 -8.64
N PHE A 70 -5.18 -7.00 -9.82
CA PHE A 70 -4.04 -6.12 -10.14
C PHE A 70 -4.06 -4.80 -9.37
N PHE A 71 -5.23 -4.24 -9.08
CA PHE A 71 -5.35 -3.06 -8.20
C PHE A 71 -4.99 -3.38 -6.76
N GLY A 72 -5.26 -4.58 -6.26
CA GLY A 72 -4.80 -4.98 -4.94
C GLY A 72 -3.28 -5.22 -4.90
N CYS A 73 -2.68 -5.79 -5.95
CA CYS A 73 -1.22 -5.85 -6.10
C CYS A 73 -0.60 -4.45 -6.08
N LEU A 74 -1.14 -3.52 -6.89
CA LEU A 74 -0.71 -2.11 -6.90
C LEU A 74 -0.77 -1.51 -5.51
N SER A 75 -1.90 -1.68 -4.82
CA SER A 75 -2.10 -1.11 -3.50
C SER A 75 -1.06 -1.63 -2.51
N LEU A 76 -0.84 -2.95 -2.48
CA LEU A 76 0.15 -3.59 -1.61
C LEU A 76 1.57 -3.07 -1.87
N ASP A 77 1.99 -3.02 -3.12
CA ASP A 77 3.34 -2.56 -3.47
C ASP A 77 3.53 -1.07 -3.10
N VAL A 78 2.56 -0.21 -3.42
CA VAL A 78 2.59 1.22 -3.04
C VAL A 78 2.62 1.40 -1.52
N TYR A 79 1.77 0.70 -0.78
CA TYR A 79 1.74 0.82 0.68
C TYR A 79 3.03 0.31 1.31
N ALA A 80 3.58 -0.81 0.84
CA ALA A 80 4.81 -1.38 1.36
C ALA A 80 6.00 -0.45 1.13
N ASP A 81 6.11 0.12 -0.07
CA ASP A 81 7.18 1.03 -0.41
C ASP A 81 7.10 2.33 0.40
N LEU A 82 5.89 2.92 0.53
CA LEU A 82 5.72 4.14 1.32
C LEU A 82 5.94 3.93 2.83
N MET A 83 5.64 2.75 3.37
CA MET A 83 5.74 2.46 4.81
C MET A 83 7.10 1.89 5.22
N PHE A 84 7.68 1.04 4.39
CA PHE A 84 8.87 0.25 4.72
C PHE A 84 10.03 0.48 3.74
N GLY A 85 9.81 1.19 2.63
CA GLY A 85 10.82 1.40 1.59
C GLY A 85 11.12 0.16 0.75
N GLU A 86 10.25 -0.85 0.80
CA GLU A 86 10.42 -2.12 0.10
C GLU A 86 9.12 -2.51 -0.63
N SER A 87 9.25 -3.03 -1.85
CA SER A 87 8.12 -3.56 -2.62
C SER A 87 7.84 -5.01 -2.26
N PHE A 88 6.58 -5.42 -2.34
CA PHE A 88 6.25 -6.85 -2.36
C PHE A 88 6.42 -7.47 -3.75
N HIS A 89 6.76 -6.66 -4.75
CA HIS A 89 6.93 -7.05 -6.14
C HIS A 89 5.66 -7.68 -6.74
N GLY A 90 4.47 -7.36 -6.21
CA GLY A 90 3.19 -7.94 -6.64
C GLY A 90 2.82 -7.63 -8.09
N LEU A 91 3.33 -6.54 -8.65
CA LEU A 91 3.19 -6.17 -10.06
C LEU A 91 4.33 -6.71 -10.97
N GLU A 92 5.43 -7.19 -10.40
CA GLU A 92 6.57 -7.72 -11.14
C GLU A 92 6.42 -9.21 -11.49
N GLY A 93 7.11 -9.66 -12.54
CA GLY A 93 7.11 -11.06 -12.94
C GLY A 93 5.73 -11.58 -13.35
N ASP A 94 5.48 -12.86 -13.13
CA ASP A 94 4.18 -13.54 -13.28
C ASP A 94 3.54 -13.84 -11.91
N ASN A 95 3.88 -13.04 -10.89
CA ASN A 95 3.78 -13.38 -9.47
C ASN A 95 2.46 -14.06 -9.05
N GLU A 96 2.56 -15.39 -8.92
CA GLU A 96 1.62 -16.31 -8.28
C GLU A 96 2.05 -16.57 -6.83
N HIS A 97 2.57 -15.56 -6.13
CA HIS A 97 3.01 -15.78 -4.77
C HIS A 97 1.80 -16.08 -3.87
N SER A 98 1.85 -17.22 -3.17
CA SER A 98 0.79 -17.74 -2.30
C SER A 98 0.35 -16.75 -1.21
N TRP A 99 1.22 -15.85 -0.78
CA TRP A 99 0.88 -14.81 0.20
C TRP A 99 -0.13 -13.78 -0.36
N ILE A 100 -0.14 -13.51 -1.66
CA ILE A 100 -1.10 -12.60 -2.31
C ILE A 100 -2.52 -13.18 -2.17
N LEU A 101 -2.67 -14.48 -2.42
CA LEU A 101 -3.94 -15.20 -2.20
C LEU A 101 -4.36 -15.17 -0.74
N GLY A 102 -3.42 -15.38 0.19
CA GLY A 102 -3.67 -15.29 1.63
C GLY A 102 -4.13 -13.90 2.06
N PHE A 103 -3.51 -12.84 1.53
CA PHE A 103 -3.92 -11.45 1.78
C PHE A 103 -5.34 -11.18 1.26
N PHE A 104 -5.63 -11.50 0.00
CA PHE A 104 -6.96 -11.26 -0.56
C PHE A 104 -8.05 -12.10 0.11
N LEU A 105 -7.73 -13.34 0.51
CA LEU A 105 -8.62 -14.16 1.31
C LEU A 105 -8.90 -13.48 2.66
N GLY A 106 -7.86 -13.04 3.36
CA GLY A 106 -7.97 -12.27 4.60
C GLY A 106 -8.78 -10.98 4.43
N ALA A 107 -8.57 -10.22 3.35
CA ALA A 107 -9.33 -9.01 3.08
C ALA A 107 -10.81 -9.31 2.76
N LYS A 108 -11.10 -10.39 2.03
CA LYS A 108 -12.47 -10.76 1.67
C LYS A 108 -13.27 -11.31 2.86
N PHE A 109 -12.62 -12.03 3.77
CA PHE A 109 -13.29 -12.77 4.85
C PHE A 109 -13.00 -12.25 6.27
N GLY A 110 -11.96 -11.43 6.46
CA GLY A 110 -11.54 -10.91 7.76
C GLY A 110 -12.10 -9.52 8.09
N PHE A 111 -12.73 -8.84 7.14
CA PHE A 111 -13.49 -7.60 7.37
C PHE A 111 -15.00 -7.84 7.52
N TYR A 112 -15.41 -9.10 7.77
CA TYR A 112 -16.77 -9.51 8.15
C TYR A 112 -16.75 -10.31 9.46
#